data_AF-A0A7K1ISU6-F1
#
_entry.id   AF-A0A7K1ISU6-F1
#
_cell.length_a   1.000
_cell.length_b   1.000
_cell.length_c   1.000
_cell.angle_alpha   90.00
_cell.angle_beta   90.00
_cell.angle_gamma   90.00
#
_symmetry.space_group_name_H-M   'P 1'
#
loop_
_entity.id
_entity.type
_entity.pdbx_description
1 polymer ?
#
loop_
_entity_poly.entity_id
_entity_poly.type
_entity_poly.pdbx_seq_one_letter_code
_entity_poly.pdbx_strand_id
1 'polypeptide(L)'
;MHLTSSKARWAALFAASALALAGCSSVTTGKATVTSSSSPGTTAAALACPSPASARKGTIDDQITFEGLNRTYRLWIPQTYDGSTALPIIVNYHGTDGTPQSVDDFSSNLSVKANSRSYIVV
;
A
#
# COMPACT_ATOMS: atom_id res chain seq x y z
N MET A 1 -12.13 24.68 -68.20
CA MET A 1 -12.11 26.09 -67.79
C MET A 1 -13.10 26.20 -66.63
N HIS A 2 -12.80 26.39 -65.34
CA HIS A 2 -11.65 26.91 -64.59
C HIS A 2 -11.40 26.06 -63.33
N LEU A 3 -10.12 25.82 -63.02
CA LEU A 3 -9.62 25.43 -61.70
C LEU A 3 -9.62 26.66 -60.79
N THR A 4 -10.02 26.54 -59.51
CA THR A 4 -9.39 27.30 -58.42
C THR A 4 -9.28 26.47 -57.14
N SER A 5 -8.06 26.47 -56.62
CA SER A 5 -7.56 25.88 -55.38
C SER A 5 -7.83 26.80 -54.20
N SER A 6 -8.10 26.24 -53.02
CA SER A 6 -7.92 26.94 -51.74
C SER A 6 -7.33 26.00 -50.68
N LYS A 7 -6.14 25.47 -50.99
CA LYS A 7 -5.19 25.00 -49.98
C LYS A 7 -4.60 26.22 -49.25
N ALA A 8 -5.40 26.95 -48.47
CA ALA A 8 -4.93 28.17 -47.80
C ALA A 8 -5.78 28.58 -46.58
N ARG A 9 -6.10 27.62 -45.70
CA ARG A 9 -6.37 27.93 -44.28
C ARG A 9 -5.23 27.30 -43.48
N TRP A 10 -3.99 27.75 -43.69
CA TRP A 10 -3.34 28.71 -42.78
C TRP A 10 -3.59 28.27 -41.34
N ALA A 11 -2.80 27.33 -40.82
CA ALA A 11 -1.50 27.65 -40.21
C ALA A 11 -1.57 28.69 -39.08
N ALA A 12 -2.68 28.72 -38.34
CA ALA A 12 -2.77 29.37 -37.03
C ALA A 12 -3.65 28.45 -36.17
N LEU A 13 -3.07 27.45 -35.50
CA LEU A 13 -2.91 27.45 -34.05
C LEU A 13 -1.88 26.39 -33.62
N PHE A 14 -0.70 26.38 -34.27
CA PHE A 14 0.47 25.56 -33.88
C PHE A 14 1.49 26.37 -33.05
N ALA A 15 1.05 27.26 -32.17
CA ALA A 15 1.94 28.13 -31.40
C ALA A 15 1.51 28.26 -29.93
N ALA A 16 1.96 27.30 -29.13
CA ALA A 16 2.25 27.41 -27.69
C ALA A 16 2.88 26.06 -27.28
N SER A 17 3.98 25.64 -27.91
CA SER A 17 5.34 26.00 -27.51
C SER A 17 5.58 25.86 -26.00
N ALA A 18 6.07 24.67 -25.64
CA ALA A 18 7.07 24.42 -24.62
C ALA A 18 6.87 25.10 -23.25
N LEU A 19 6.13 24.41 -22.35
CA LEU A 19 6.34 24.58 -20.92
C LEU A 19 7.43 23.59 -20.46
N ALA A 20 8.50 24.17 -19.93
CA ALA A 20 9.80 23.57 -19.68
C ALA A 20 9.80 22.38 -18.73
N LEU A 21 10.61 21.37 -19.08
CA LEU A 21 11.21 20.42 -18.15
C LEU A 21 12.22 21.16 -17.27
N ALA A 22 11.97 21.28 -15.97
CA ALA A 22 13.01 21.42 -14.94
C ALA A 22 12.39 21.24 -13.54
N GLY A 23 12.23 19.99 -13.12
CA GLY A 23 11.72 19.64 -11.80
C GLY A 23 12.39 18.40 -11.22
N CYS A 24 13.73 18.32 -11.31
CA CYS A 24 14.48 17.36 -10.49
C CYS A 24 14.55 17.89 -9.06
N SER A 25 13.48 17.72 -8.28
CA SER A 25 13.63 17.78 -6.83
C SER A 25 14.42 16.53 -6.45
N SER A 26 15.69 16.72 -6.08
CA SER A 26 16.52 15.68 -5.48
C SER A 26 15.75 15.04 -4.35
N VAL A 27 15.23 13.83 -4.57
CA VAL A 27 14.77 12.98 -3.47
C VAL A 27 16.06 12.56 -2.76
N THR A 28 16.37 13.27 -1.68
CA THR A 28 17.32 12.75 -0.70
C THR A 28 16.72 11.42 -0.27
N THR A 29 17.35 10.33 -0.67
CA THR A 29 17.15 9.02 -0.09
C THR A 29 17.63 9.12 1.35
N GLY A 30 16.76 9.68 2.20
CA GLY A 30 16.88 9.58 3.64
C GLY A 30 16.66 8.11 3.96
N LYS A 31 17.75 7.36 4.01
CA LYS A 31 17.75 6.04 4.63
C LYS A 31 17.30 6.29 6.06
N ALA A 32 16.04 6.02 6.35
CA ALA A 32 15.52 6.02 7.70
C ALA A 32 16.23 4.86 8.41
N THR A 33 17.42 5.14 8.94
CA THR A 33 18.07 4.28 9.91
C THR A 33 17.19 4.35 11.13
N VAL A 34 16.32 3.36 11.28
CA VAL A 34 15.62 3.11 12.53
C VAL A 34 16.72 2.66 13.50
N THR A 35 17.35 3.62 14.18
CA THR A 35 18.22 3.32 15.31
C THR A 35 17.31 2.79 16.40
N SER A 36 17.18 1.48 16.49
CA SER A 36 16.60 0.81 17.65
C SER A 36 17.48 1.12 18.86
N SER A 37 17.13 2.18 19.58
CA SER A 37 17.68 2.48 20.90
C SER A 37 17.19 1.40 21.87
N SER A 38 17.90 0.28 21.92
CA SER A 38 17.73 -0.70 22.99
C SER A 38 18.33 -0.12 24.28
N SER A 39 17.52 0.58 25.05
CA SER A 39 17.86 0.90 26.43
C SER A 39 17.83 -0.41 27.24
N PRO A 40 18.88 -0.77 27.99
CA PRO A 40 18.84 -1.91 28.89
C PRO A 40 17.98 -1.55 30.10
N GLY A 41 16.68 -1.72 29.95
CA GLY A 41 15.71 -1.68 31.04
C GLY A 41 15.80 -2.98 31.85
N THR A 42 16.00 -2.83 33.15
CA THR A 42 15.92 -3.84 34.20
C THR A 42 14.87 -4.92 33.91
N THR A 43 15.28 -6.19 34.05
CA THR A 43 14.47 -7.39 33.82
C THR A 43 13.29 -7.48 34.79
N ALA A 44 12.22 -6.73 34.51
CA ALA A 44 10.88 -7.20 34.86
C ALA A 44 10.61 -8.38 33.93
N ALA A 45 10.36 -9.56 34.49
CA ALA A 45 9.97 -10.74 33.71
C ALA A 45 8.81 -10.33 32.80
N ALA A 46 9.08 -10.29 31.49
CA ALA A 46 8.08 -10.01 30.50
C ALA A 46 6.92 -10.99 30.74
N LEU A 47 5.72 -10.46 30.97
CA LEU A 47 4.51 -11.26 30.93
C LEU A 47 4.55 -11.99 29.58
N ALA A 48 4.77 -13.30 29.62
CA ALA A 48 4.70 -14.12 28.42
C ALA A 48 3.34 -13.82 27.79
N CYS A 49 3.33 -13.41 26.52
CA CYS A 49 2.09 -13.33 25.78
C CYS A 49 1.35 -14.66 25.99
N PRO A 50 0.05 -14.65 26.32
CA PRO A 50 -0.72 -15.87 26.38
C PRO A 50 -0.45 -16.67 25.10
N SER A 51 -0.33 -18.00 25.26
CA SER A 51 0.00 -18.96 24.19
C SER A 51 -0.56 -18.46 22.86
N PRO A 52 0.26 -18.31 21.80
CA PRO A 52 -0.17 -17.69 20.56
C PRO A 52 -1.45 -18.41 20.14
N ALA A 53 -2.57 -17.69 20.26
CA ALA A 53 -3.83 -18.17 19.73
C ALA A 53 -3.51 -18.58 18.31
N SER A 54 -3.70 -19.86 17.98
CA SER A 54 -3.31 -20.44 16.69
C SER A 54 -3.57 -19.40 15.62
N ALA A 55 -2.51 -18.78 15.10
CA ALA A 55 -2.68 -17.60 14.27
C ALA A 55 -3.57 -18.04 13.11
N ARG A 56 -4.74 -17.41 12.96
CA ARG A 56 -5.63 -17.70 11.84
C ARG A 56 -4.80 -17.46 10.58
N LYS A 57 -4.73 -18.42 9.66
CA LYS A 57 -3.88 -18.33 8.45
C LYS A 57 -4.73 -18.12 7.22
N GLY A 58 -4.13 -17.53 6.19
CA GLY A 58 -4.79 -17.23 4.92
C GLY A 58 -5.70 -16.02 5.02
N THR A 59 -6.69 -15.98 4.13
CA THR A 59 -7.63 -14.86 4.00
C THR A 59 -8.78 -14.99 4.99
N ILE A 60 -9.04 -13.91 5.70
CA ILE A 60 -9.97 -13.82 6.82
C ILE A 60 -10.79 -12.55 6.65
N ASP A 61 -12.11 -12.66 6.67
CA ASP A 61 -12.97 -11.51 6.94
C ASP A 61 -13.27 -11.43 8.42
N ASP A 62 -13.20 -10.22 8.96
CA ASP A 62 -13.49 -9.98 10.36
C ASP A 62 -14.04 -8.56 10.55
N GLN A 63 -14.41 -8.24 11.78
CA GLN A 63 -15.07 -6.99 12.12
C GLN A 63 -14.60 -6.44 13.46
N ILE A 64 -14.67 -5.12 13.59
CA ILE A 64 -14.37 -4.38 14.80
C ILE A 64 -15.44 -3.33 15.04
N THR A 65 -15.89 -3.21 16.29
CA THR A 65 -16.74 -2.10 16.70
C THR A 65 -15.87 -0.89 17.02
N PHE A 66 -16.07 0.20 16.30
CA PHE A 66 -15.40 1.48 16.55
C PHE A 66 -16.44 2.61 16.54
N GLU A 67 -16.50 3.37 17.63
CA GLU A 67 -17.49 4.45 17.82
C GLU A 67 -18.95 3.99 17.62
N GLY A 68 -19.27 2.78 18.09
CA GLY A 68 -20.61 2.18 17.96
C GLY A 68 -20.94 1.68 16.55
N LEU A 69 -20.03 1.81 15.59
CA LEU A 69 -20.18 1.30 14.23
C LEU A 69 -19.44 -0.02 14.07
N ASN A 70 -20.09 -0.99 13.44
CA ASN A 70 -19.44 -2.22 13.04
C ASN A 70 -18.67 -2.01 11.72
N ARG A 71 -17.34 -2.12 11.78
CA ARG A 71 -16.44 -1.93 10.63
C ARG A 71 -15.87 -3.28 10.24
N THR A 72 -15.89 -3.61 8.96
CA THR A 72 -15.30 -4.84 8.44
C THR A 72 -13.89 -4.61 7.91
N TYR A 73 -13.06 -5.63 7.97
CA TYR A 73 -11.74 -5.65 7.35
C TYR A 73 -11.42 -7.05 6.82
N ARG A 74 -10.45 -7.13 5.90
CA ARG A 74 -9.95 -8.39 5.36
C ARG A 74 -8.49 -8.56 5.70
N LEU A 75 -8.21 -9.55 6.54
CA LEU A 75 -6.89 -9.91 6.98
C LEU A 75 -6.31 -11.02 6.09
N TRP A 76 -5.06 -10.87 5.67
CA TRP A 76 -4.28 -11.93 5.07
C TRP A 76 -3.07 -12.24 5.95
N ILE A 77 -2.98 -13.50 6.40
CA ILE A 77 -1.86 -13.99 7.21
C ILE A 77 -1.09 -15.06 6.42
N PRO A 78 0.26 -14.96 6.35
CA PRO A 78 1.07 -15.99 5.68
C PRO A 78 0.81 -17.39 6.24
N GLN A 79 0.80 -18.39 5.37
CA GLN A 79 0.62 -19.79 5.79
C GLN A 79 1.74 -20.26 6.73
N THR A 80 2.93 -19.65 6.58
CA THR A 80 4.13 -19.89 7.38
C THR A 80 4.15 -19.13 8.70
N TYR A 81 3.20 -18.24 8.97
CA TYR A 81 3.17 -17.46 10.20
C TYR A 81 2.64 -18.30 11.36
N ASP A 82 3.48 -18.53 12.37
CA ASP A 82 3.15 -19.30 13.58
C ASP A 82 2.97 -18.43 14.83
N GLY A 83 3.09 -17.12 14.69
CA GLY A 83 2.96 -16.16 15.80
C GLY A 83 4.21 -16.03 16.68
N SER A 84 5.31 -16.73 16.39
CA SER A 84 6.54 -16.67 17.18
C SER A 84 7.47 -15.50 16.81
N THR A 85 7.40 -15.04 15.56
CA THR A 85 8.23 -13.97 15.02
C THR A 85 7.35 -12.83 14.55
N ALA A 86 7.53 -11.62 15.07
CA ALA A 86 6.75 -10.46 14.64
C ALA A 86 6.97 -10.16 13.14
N LEU A 87 5.88 -9.97 12.40
CA LEU A 87 5.91 -9.52 11.01
C LEU A 87 5.35 -8.10 10.89
N PRO A 88 5.88 -7.27 9.96
CA PRO A 88 5.27 -5.99 9.66
C PRO A 88 3.84 -6.15 9.13
N ILE A 89 2.99 -5.17 9.45
CA ILE A 89 1.62 -5.06 8.96
C ILE A 89 1.56 -3.97 7.90
N ILE A 90 0.92 -4.28 6.77
CA ILE A 90 0.54 -3.32 5.73
C ILE A 90 -0.97 -3.15 5.78
N VAL A 91 -1.43 -1.91 5.92
CA VAL A 91 -2.85 -1.57 5.82
C VAL A 91 -3.15 -1.08 4.41
N ASN A 92 -4.02 -1.77 3.70
CA ASN A 92 -4.31 -1.58 2.28
C ASN A 92 -5.71 -1.01 2.07
N TYR A 93 -5.80 0.32 2.01
CA TYR A 93 -7.08 1.00 1.82
C TYR A 93 -7.51 0.99 0.35
N HIS A 94 -8.78 0.65 0.12
CA HIS A 94 -9.39 0.79 -1.19
C HIS A 94 -9.80 2.25 -1.47
N GLY A 95 -9.88 2.60 -2.75
CA GLY A 95 -10.43 3.88 -3.18
C GLY A 95 -11.97 3.92 -3.17
N THR A 96 -12.52 5.01 -3.69
CA THR A 96 -13.98 5.20 -3.86
C THR A 96 -14.60 4.03 -4.61
N ASP A 97 -15.77 3.58 -4.14
CA ASP A 97 -16.56 2.46 -4.68
C ASP A 97 -15.86 1.08 -4.70
N GLY A 98 -14.65 0.99 -4.12
CA GLY A 98 -13.91 -0.26 -4.01
C GLY A 98 -14.28 -1.11 -2.79
N THR A 99 -13.65 -2.28 -2.72
CA THR A 99 -13.68 -3.19 -1.57
C THR A 99 -12.25 -3.58 -1.18
N PRO A 100 -12.02 -4.14 0.02
CA PRO A 100 -10.71 -4.71 0.39
C PRO A 100 -10.19 -5.73 -0.64
N GLN A 101 -11.09 -6.50 -1.26
CA GLN A 101 -10.77 -7.47 -2.30
C GLN A 101 -10.34 -6.78 -3.59
N SER A 102 -11.09 -5.77 -4.06
CA SER A 102 -10.80 -5.13 -5.34
C SER A 102 -9.46 -4.40 -5.33
N VAL A 103 -9.07 -3.77 -4.22
CA VAL A 103 -7.76 -3.10 -4.12
C VAL A 103 -6.61 -4.09 -4.09
N ASP A 104 -6.81 -5.28 -3.53
CA ASP A 104 -5.82 -6.34 -3.57
C ASP A 104 -5.72 -6.93 -4.98
N ASP A 105 -6.84 -7.37 -5.57
CA ASP A 105 -6.87 -8.08 -6.85
C ASP A 105 -6.39 -7.21 -8.03
N PHE A 106 -6.79 -5.94 -8.08
CA PHE A 106 -6.59 -5.10 -9.26
C PHE A 106 -5.46 -4.07 -9.13
N SER A 107 -5.10 -3.65 -7.92
CA SER A 107 -4.15 -2.54 -7.73
C SER A 107 -2.83 -2.96 -7.11
N SER A 108 -2.86 -3.74 -6.04
CA SER A 108 -1.69 -3.91 -5.17
C SER A 108 -1.11 -5.33 -5.18
N ASN A 109 -1.98 -6.34 -5.27
CA ASN A 109 -1.65 -7.76 -5.19
C ASN A 109 -0.72 -8.06 -3.99
N LEU A 110 -1.04 -7.48 -2.84
CA LEU A 110 -0.22 -7.58 -1.63
C LEU A 110 -0.40 -8.96 -0.98
N SER A 111 -1.60 -9.52 -1.00
CA SER A 111 -1.87 -10.85 -0.43
C SER A 111 -1.01 -11.95 -1.04
N VAL A 112 -0.85 -11.98 -2.37
CA VAL A 112 -0.02 -13.00 -3.06
C VAL A 112 1.46 -12.83 -2.74
N LYS A 113 1.93 -11.58 -2.57
CA LYS A 113 3.33 -11.28 -2.31
C LYS A 113 3.74 -11.51 -0.86
N ALA A 114 2.79 -11.47 0.06
CA ALA A 114 3.01 -11.45 1.49
C ALA A 114 3.73 -12.70 2.04
N ASN A 115 3.53 -13.89 1.46
CA ASN A 115 4.31 -15.10 1.81
C ASN A 115 5.80 -14.92 1.53
N SER A 116 6.14 -14.39 0.35
CA SER A 116 7.53 -14.25 -0.11
C SER A 116 8.27 -13.06 0.50
N ARG A 117 7.53 -12.12 1.09
CA ARG A 117 8.05 -10.83 1.59
C ARG A 117 7.84 -10.63 3.09
N SER A 118 7.30 -11.65 3.78
CA SER A 118 7.17 -11.70 5.23
C SER A 118 6.44 -10.49 5.82
N TYR A 119 5.19 -10.28 5.40
CA TYR A 119 4.29 -9.30 6.01
C TYR A 119 2.86 -9.83 6.11
N ILE A 120 2.06 -9.17 6.94
CA ILE A 120 0.61 -9.37 7.08
C ILE A 120 -0.09 -8.20 6.38
N VAL A 121 -1.24 -8.46 5.75
CA VAL A 121 -2.04 -7.42 5.06
C VAL A 121 -3.40 -7.28 5.75
N VAL A 122 -3.86 -6.05 5.95
CA VAL A 122 -5.17 -5.69 6.50
C VAL A 122 -5.90 -4.77 5.53
#